data_AF-A0A7C5F3S6-F1
#
_entry.id   AF-A0A7C5F3S6-F1
#
_cell.length_a   1.000
_cell.length_b   1.000
_cell.length_c   1.000
_cell.angle_alpha   90.00
_cell.angle_beta   90.00
_cell.angle_gamma   90.00
#
_symmetry.space_group_name_H-M   'P 1'
#
loop_
_entity.id
_entity.type
_entity.pdbx_description
1 polymer ?
#
loop_
_entity_poly.entity_id
_entity_poly.type
_entity_poly.pdbx_seq_one_letter_code
_entity_poly.pdbx_strand_id
1 'polypeptide(L)'
;MQTFWHRRAVPAVLLIASLSLALPASANPPTKERLPLMLSGSGCSSKEAEMNTILQAIPGVTGVYFNRVPDHVLVDITIGTVKPADVVNRVNEAASSWQCKVEIMQSCISADMPTASAAPHHTE
;
A
#
# COMPACT_ATOMS: atom_id res chain seq x y z
N MET A 1 10.22 -24.88 86.04
CA MET A 1 10.88 -24.62 84.75
C MET A 1 9.86 -24.08 83.78
N GLN A 2 10.12 -22.90 83.22
CA GLN A 2 9.15 -22.06 82.53
C GLN A 2 9.24 -22.17 80.99
N THR A 3 8.05 -22.16 80.39
CA THR A 3 7.63 -21.50 79.14
C THR A 3 8.20 -21.92 77.78
N PHE A 4 7.31 -22.59 77.04
CA PHE A 4 7.01 -22.44 75.60
C PHE A 4 7.57 -21.18 74.93
N TRP A 5 8.44 -21.37 73.95
CA TRP A 5 8.60 -20.43 72.85
C TRP A 5 9.28 -21.14 71.69
N HIS A 6 8.59 -21.34 70.57
CA HIS A 6 9.16 -21.08 69.25
C HIS A 6 8.00 -20.81 68.29
N ARG A 7 7.76 -19.51 68.15
CA ARG A 7 6.90 -18.89 67.15
C ARG A 7 7.24 -19.46 65.77
N ARG A 8 6.20 -19.94 65.09
CA ARG A 8 6.06 -20.02 63.64
C ARG A 8 6.71 -18.80 62.98
N ALA A 9 7.79 -19.00 62.25
CA ALA A 9 8.28 -18.05 61.27
C ALA A 9 7.86 -18.57 59.90
N VAL A 10 6.69 -18.14 59.44
CA VAL A 10 6.27 -18.31 58.04
C VAL A 10 7.11 -17.32 57.24
N PRO A 11 7.95 -17.76 56.28
CA PRO A 11 8.73 -16.81 55.49
C PRO A 11 7.79 -16.07 54.54
N ALA A 12 7.58 -14.79 54.83
CA ALA A 12 6.90 -13.82 53.99
C ALA A 12 7.80 -13.43 52.81
N VAL A 13 7.95 -14.31 51.81
CA VAL A 13 8.59 -13.99 50.53
C VAL A 13 7.69 -14.47 49.40
N LEU A 14 6.57 -13.78 49.25
CA LEU A 14 5.73 -13.81 48.06
C LEU A 14 5.45 -12.35 47.71
N LEU A 15 5.39 -12.04 46.41
CA LEU A 15 5.17 -10.72 45.77
C LEU A 15 6.45 -10.09 45.18
N ILE A 16 7.13 -10.82 44.29
CA ILE A 16 7.78 -10.16 43.15
C ILE A 16 6.64 -9.81 42.19
N ALA A 17 6.33 -8.52 42.11
CA ALA A 17 5.31 -7.96 41.27
C ALA A 17 5.57 -8.34 39.80
N SER A 18 4.68 -9.18 39.26
CA SER A 18 4.51 -9.38 37.83
C SER A 18 3.93 -8.11 37.21
N LEU A 19 4.78 -7.10 37.01
CA LEU A 19 4.44 -5.92 36.23
C LEU A 19 4.61 -6.27 34.75
N SER A 20 3.66 -7.03 34.22
CA SER A 20 3.53 -7.23 32.78
C SER A 20 3.17 -5.89 32.17
N LEU A 21 4.16 -5.18 31.64
CA LEU A 21 3.98 -4.04 30.76
C LEU A 21 3.21 -4.53 29.51
N ALA A 22 1.89 -4.54 29.59
CA ALA A 22 1.04 -4.66 28.42
C ALA A 22 1.17 -3.36 27.64
N LEU A 23 2.18 -3.27 26.76
CA LEU A 23 2.15 -2.27 25.71
C LEU A 23 0.88 -2.52 24.88
N PRO A 24 0.05 -1.50 24.61
CA PRO A 24 -0.96 -1.64 23.58
C PRO A 24 -0.22 -1.81 22.25
N ALA A 25 -0.13 -3.05 21.78
CA ALA A 25 0.30 -3.35 20.44
C ALA A 25 -0.80 -2.80 19.51
N SER A 26 -0.66 -1.54 19.06
CA SER A 26 -1.37 -1.08 17.88
C SER A 26 -0.74 -1.79 16.68
N ALA A 27 -1.16 -3.03 16.48
CA ALA A 27 -0.65 -3.94 15.45
C ALA A 27 -1.56 -3.94 14.22
N ASN A 28 -2.09 -2.79 13.84
CA ASN A 28 -2.70 -2.66 12.52
C ASN A 28 -1.56 -2.46 11.52
N PRO A 29 -1.19 -3.48 10.72
CA PRO A 29 -0.19 -3.27 9.70
C PRO A 29 -0.67 -2.16 8.76
N PRO A 30 0.24 -1.32 8.24
CA PRO A 30 -0.11 -0.31 7.26
C PRO A 30 -0.86 -0.98 6.11
N THR A 31 -2.10 -0.55 5.88
CA THR A 31 -2.92 -1.13 4.81
C THR A 31 -2.29 -0.73 3.48
N LYS A 32 -2.05 -1.72 2.62
CA LYS A 32 -1.45 -1.52 1.30
C LYS A 32 -2.52 -1.56 0.23
N GLU A 33 -2.35 -0.70 -0.77
CA GLU A 33 -3.16 -0.66 -1.98
C GLU A 33 -2.24 -0.82 -3.18
N ARG A 34 -2.66 -1.61 -4.18
CA ARG A 34 -1.91 -1.79 -5.43
C ARG A 34 -2.60 -1.00 -6.53
N LEU A 35 -1.87 -0.04 -7.10
CA LEU A 35 -2.32 0.83 -8.18
C LEU A 35 -1.86 0.26 -9.53
N PRO A 36 -2.80 -0.19 -10.38
CA PRO A 36 -2.50 -0.51 -11.76
C PRO A 36 -2.42 0.78 -12.57
N LEU A 37 -1.23 1.08 -13.10
CA LEU A 37 -1.02 2.22 -13.98
C LEU A 37 -0.78 1.72 -15.42
N MET A 38 -1.52 2.30 -16.36
CA MET A 38 -1.32 2.12 -17.79
C MET A 38 -0.30 3.13 -18.29
N LEU A 39 0.63 2.66 -19.11
CA LEU A 39 1.64 3.46 -19.78
C LEU A 39 1.26 3.60 -21.25
N SER A 40 1.33 4.79 -21.81
CA SER A 40 0.98 5.04 -23.20
C SER A 40 1.92 6.04 -23.83
N GLY A 41 2.44 5.71 -25.00
CA GLY A 41 3.39 6.54 -25.74
C GLY A 41 4.76 5.88 -25.91
N SER A 42 5.46 6.30 -26.95
CA SER A 42 6.67 5.65 -27.45
C SER A 42 7.87 5.74 -26.51
N GLY A 43 7.92 6.75 -25.64
CA GLY A 43 9.05 6.92 -24.72
C GLY A 43 8.91 6.24 -23.37
N CYS A 44 7.76 5.64 -23.03
CA CYS A 44 7.56 5.00 -21.72
C CYS A 44 8.56 3.87 -21.46
N SER A 45 8.79 2.99 -22.45
CA SER A 45 9.73 1.87 -22.32
C SER A 45 11.18 2.34 -22.21
N SER A 46 11.56 3.35 -23.01
CA SER A 46 12.92 3.91 -23.00
C SER A 46 13.29 4.64 -21.68
N LYS A 47 12.28 5.02 -20.90
CA LYS A 47 12.41 5.78 -19.65
C LYS A 47 12.01 5.00 -18.41
N GLU A 48 11.92 3.67 -18.50
CA GLU A 48 11.52 2.80 -17.38
C GLU A 48 12.38 3.04 -16.13
N ALA A 49 13.72 3.10 -16.28
CA ALA A 49 14.62 3.31 -15.14
C ALA A 49 14.39 4.67 -14.45
N GLU A 50 14.18 5.73 -15.23
CA GLU A 50 13.94 7.08 -14.73
C GLU A 50 12.57 7.16 -14.03
N MET A 51 11.55 6.55 -14.63
CA MET A 51 10.21 6.41 -14.06
C MET A 51 10.23 5.63 -12.74
N ASN A 52 10.99 4.53 -12.67
CA ASN A 52 11.18 3.75 -11.46
C ASN A 52 11.79 4.61 -10.34
N THR A 53 12.83 5.39 -10.64
CA THR A 53 13.43 6.31 -9.66
C THR A 53 12.42 7.32 -9.11
N ILE A 54 11.59 7.90 -9.98
CA ILE A 54 10.56 8.87 -9.56
C ILE A 54 9.50 8.19 -8.69
N LEU A 55 8.99 7.03 -9.11
CA LEU A 55 8.00 6.29 -8.35
C LEU A 55 8.52 5.91 -6.95
N GLN A 56 9.76 5.43 -6.86
CA GLN A 56 10.39 5.08 -5.58
C GLN A 56 10.65 6.30 -4.68
N ALA A 57 10.77 7.50 -5.25
CA ALA A 57 10.97 8.73 -4.49
C ALA A 57 9.67 9.28 -3.88
N ILE A 58 8.49 8.76 -4.26
CA ILE A 58 7.20 9.22 -3.73
C ILE A 58 6.99 8.63 -2.32
N PRO A 59 6.81 9.47 -1.29
CA PRO A 59 6.50 9.00 0.07
C PRO A 59 5.25 8.12 0.08
N GLY A 60 5.37 6.94 0.69
CA GLY A 60 4.26 5.98 0.77
C GLY A 60 4.24 4.94 -0.36
N VAL A 61 5.04 5.08 -1.42
CA VAL A 61 5.31 3.99 -2.36
C VAL A 61 6.19 2.94 -1.67
N THR A 62 5.77 1.67 -1.77
CA THR A 62 6.41 0.52 -1.11
C THR A 62 6.86 -0.57 -2.09
N GLY A 63 6.43 -0.49 -3.35
CA GLY A 63 6.82 -1.42 -4.40
C GLY A 63 6.47 -0.88 -5.78
N VAL A 64 7.31 -1.20 -6.76
CA VAL A 64 7.12 -0.83 -8.17
C VAL A 64 7.47 -2.05 -9.01
N TYR A 65 6.56 -2.47 -9.89
CA TYR A 65 6.69 -3.69 -10.66
C TYR A 65 6.37 -3.43 -12.13
N PHE A 66 7.42 -3.27 -12.92
CA PHE A 66 7.34 -3.24 -14.38
C PHE A 66 7.30 -4.66 -14.96
N ASN A 67 6.90 -4.77 -16.23
CA ASN A 67 7.04 -5.99 -17.04
C ASN A 67 6.24 -7.22 -16.56
N ARG A 68 5.26 -7.04 -15.67
CA ARG A 68 4.28 -8.08 -15.31
C ARG A 68 3.18 -8.20 -16.36
N VAL A 69 2.81 -7.06 -16.95
CA VAL A 69 1.86 -6.92 -18.06
C VAL A 69 2.48 -5.88 -19.00
N PRO A 70 2.49 -6.09 -20.33
CA PRO A 70 3.03 -5.13 -21.30
C PRO A 70 2.37 -3.77 -21.15
N ASP A 71 3.13 -2.67 -21.24
CA ASP A 71 2.62 -1.30 -21.13
C ASP A 71 1.93 -0.96 -19.80
N HIS A 72 2.23 -1.73 -18.74
CA HIS A 72 1.64 -1.53 -17.41
C HIS A 72 2.73 -1.52 -16.34
N VAL A 73 2.50 -0.74 -15.29
CA VAL A 73 3.26 -0.79 -14.04
C VAL A 73 2.31 -0.94 -12.86
N LEU A 74 2.66 -1.85 -11.95
CA LEU A 74 1.95 -2.03 -10.69
C LEU A 74 2.71 -1.30 -9.58
N VAL A 75 2.05 -0.40 -8.86
CA VAL A 75 2.65 0.38 -7.77
C VAL A 75 1.95 0.08 -6.47
N ASP A 76 2.67 -0.41 -5.47
CA ASP A 76 2.12 -0.64 -4.14
C ASP A 76 2.30 0.62 -3.30
N ILE A 77 1.22 1.16 -2.76
CA ILE A 77 1.21 2.32 -1.88
C ILE A 77 0.68 1.97 -0.50
N THR A 78 1.06 2.77 0.50
CA THR A 78 0.46 2.73 1.83
C THR A 78 -0.75 3.66 1.86
N ILE A 79 -1.92 3.11 2.19
CA ILE A 79 -3.17 3.87 2.31
C ILE A 79 -3.01 4.95 3.37
N GLY A 80 -3.43 6.18 3.04
CA GLY A 80 -3.34 7.34 3.92
C GLY A 80 -2.01 8.11 3.84
N THR A 81 -0.98 7.58 3.19
CA THR A 81 0.30 8.28 2.99
C THR A 81 0.33 9.07 1.68
N VAL A 82 -0.23 8.51 0.60
CA VAL A 82 -0.30 9.15 -0.72
C VAL A 82 -1.61 8.80 -1.40
N LYS A 83 -2.21 9.74 -2.14
CA LYS A 83 -3.40 9.46 -2.94
C LYS A 83 -2.99 8.91 -4.31
N PRO A 84 -3.76 7.98 -4.89
CA PRO A 84 -3.46 7.42 -6.21
C PRO A 84 -3.27 8.49 -7.31
N ALA A 85 -4.10 9.54 -7.29
CA ALA A 85 -4.01 10.64 -8.24
C ALA A 85 -2.69 11.43 -8.11
N ASP A 86 -2.17 11.59 -6.90
CA ASP A 86 -0.91 12.32 -6.66
C ASP A 86 0.27 11.55 -7.23
N VAL A 87 0.24 10.21 -7.17
CA VAL A 87 1.25 9.34 -7.81
C VAL A 87 1.28 9.59 -9.31
N VAL A 88 0.11 9.54 -9.96
CA VAL A 88 0.01 9.74 -11.42
C VAL A 88 0.41 11.15 -11.82
N ASN A 89 -0.01 12.17 -11.09
CA ASN A 89 0.37 13.56 -11.36
C ASN A 89 1.89 13.75 -11.30
N ARG A 90 2.54 13.19 -10.27
CA ARG A 90 3.98 13.30 -10.08
C ARG A 90 4.78 12.64 -11.21
N VAL A 91 4.32 11.46 -11.66
CA VAL A 91 4.97 10.75 -12.75
C VAL A 91 4.73 11.48 -14.08
N ASN A 92 3.52 11.96 -14.35
CA ASN A 92 3.21 12.71 -15.57
C ASN A 92 3.95 14.05 -15.64
N GLU A 93 4.16 14.73 -14.51
CA GLU A 93 4.97 15.96 -14.44
C GLU A 93 6.38 15.70 -14.98
N ALA A 94 7.02 14.61 -14.54
CA ALA A 94 8.34 14.22 -15.03
C ALA A 94 8.32 13.68 -16.47
N ALA A 95 7.28 12.90 -16.82
CA ALA A 95 7.14 12.25 -18.11
C ALA A 95 6.71 13.20 -19.25
N SER A 96 6.37 14.46 -18.93
CA SER A 96 5.98 15.50 -19.89
C SER A 96 6.98 15.68 -21.04
N SER A 97 8.26 15.40 -20.80
CA SER A 97 9.33 15.50 -21.81
C SER A 97 9.60 14.20 -22.59
N TRP A 98 8.93 13.09 -22.25
CA TRP A 98 9.29 11.75 -22.74
C TRP A 98 8.31 11.16 -23.74
N GLN A 99 7.29 11.89 -24.19
CA GLN A 99 6.19 11.31 -25.00
C GLN A 99 5.60 10.08 -24.31
N CYS A 100 5.46 10.14 -22.99
CA CYS A 100 4.90 9.08 -22.16
C CYS A 100 3.77 9.67 -21.29
N LYS A 101 2.64 8.98 -21.27
CA LYS A 101 1.48 9.29 -20.46
C LYS A 101 1.21 8.12 -19.52
N VAL A 102 0.92 8.45 -18.26
CA VAL A 102 0.61 7.48 -17.21
C VAL A 102 -0.79 7.74 -16.70
N GLU A 103 -1.62 6.69 -16.60
CA GLU A 103 -3.02 6.80 -16.15
C GLU A 103 -3.37 5.64 -15.21
N ILE A 104 -4.24 5.89 -14.23
CA ILE A 104 -4.80 4.80 -13.40
C ILE A 104 -5.76 3.99 -14.27
N MET A 105 -5.61 2.67 -14.28
CA MET A 105 -6.59 1.82 -14.92
C MET A 105 -7.91 1.86 -14.15
N GLN A 106 -9.00 2.12 -14.87
CA GLN A 106 -10.33 1.97 -14.30
C GLN A 106 -10.60 0.48 -14.08
N SER A 107 -11.10 0.15 -12.89
CA SER A 107 -11.69 -1.17 -12.67
C SER A 107 -13.01 -1.26 -13.45
N CYS A 108 -13.45 -2.47 -13.80
CA CYS A 108 -14.77 -2.67 -14.43
C CYS A 108 -15.95 -2.23 -13.54
N ILE A 109 -15.72 -1.99 -12.24
CA ILE A 109 -16.71 -1.43 -11.31
C ILE A 109 -16.72 0.10 -11.37
N SER A 110 -15.59 0.71 -11.73
CA SER A 110 -15.38 2.17 -11.76
C SER A 110 -15.53 2.78 -13.16
N ALA A 111 -15.45 1.96 -14.21
CA ALA A 111 -15.61 2.41 -15.58
C ALA A 111 -17.05 2.86 -15.84
N ASP A 112 -17.21 4.01 -16.48
CA ASP A 112 -18.50 4.44 -17.01
C ASP A 112 -19.00 3.40 -18.03
N MET A 113 -20.19 2.83 -17.78
CA MET A 113 -20.79 1.89 -18.72
C MET A 113 -21.10 2.62 -20.03
N PRO A 114 -20.62 2.13 -21.19
CA PRO A 114 -21.12 2.59 -22.47
C PRO A 114 -22.63 2.39 -22.49
N THR A 115 -23.39 3.44 -22.80
CA THR A 115 -24.83 3.32 -23.02
C THR A 115 -25.04 2.24 -24.07
N ALA A 116 -25.74 1.15 -23.70
CA ALA A 116 -26.00 0.03 -24.59
C ALA A 116 -26.58 0.56 -25.91
N SER A 117 -25.94 0.21 -27.03
CA SER A 117 -26.40 0.60 -28.35
C SER A 117 -27.81 0.06 -28.57
N ALA A 118 -28.81 0.95 -28.61
CA ALA A 118 -30.19 0.62 -28.94
C ALA A 118 -30.39 0.36 -30.44
N ALA A 119 -29.32 0.11 -31.19
CA ALA A 119 -29.41 -0.22 -32.61
C ALA A 119 -30.02 -1.63 -32.77
N PRO A 120 -31.10 -1.79 -33.54
CA PRO A 120 -31.69 -3.10 -33.78
C PRO A 120 -30.68 -3.99 -34.51
N HIS A 121 -30.42 -5.18 -33.96
CA HIS A 121 -29.68 -6.22 -34.65
C HIS A 121 -30.50 -6.67 -35.87
N HIS A 122 -30.02 -6.35 -37.07
CA HIS A 122 -30.50 -6.96 -38.30
C HIS A 122 -29.89 -8.36 -38.39
N THR A 123 -30.72 -9.38 -38.17
CA THR A 123 -30.45 -10.76 -38.56
C THR A 123 -30.68 -10.87 -40.06
N GLU A 124 -29.63 -11.23 -40.80
CA GLU A 124 -29.74 -11.72 -42.18
C GLU A 124 -30.16 -13.19 -42.20
#